data_AF-R4MAZ5-F1
#
_entry.id   AF-R4MAZ5-F1
#
_cell.length_a   1.000
_cell.length_b   1.000
_cell.length_c   1.000
_cell.angle_alpha   90.00
_cell.angle_beta   90.00
_cell.angle_gamma   90.00
#
_symmetry.space_group_name_H-M   'P 1'
#
loop_
_entity.id
_entity.type
_entity.pdbx_description
1 polymer ?
#
loop_
_entity_poly.entity_id
_entity_poly.type
_entity_poly.pdbx_seq_one_letter_code
_entity_poly.pdbx_strand_id
1 'polypeptide(L)'
;MKLIDTTIAVDHLRGEPAAAVLLAELINNGEEIAASELVRFELLAGVRESELAALEAFFSAVVWTLVTEDIARIGGRLARRYRSSHRGIDDVDYLIAATAIVVDADLLTTNVRHFPMFPDLQPPY
;
A
#
# COMPACT_ATOMS: atom_id res chain seq x y z
N MET A 1 -2.37 -10.32 -8.55
CA MET A 1 -2.41 -8.85 -8.30
C MET A 1 -1.79 -8.59 -6.95
N LYS A 2 -0.88 -7.62 -6.88
CA LYS A 2 -0.23 -7.19 -5.65
C LYS A 2 -0.65 -5.76 -5.32
N LEU A 3 -1.14 -5.53 -4.11
CA LEU A 3 -1.42 -4.18 -3.62
C LEU A 3 -0.24 -3.68 -2.81
N ILE A 4 0.46 -2.66 -3.28
CA ILE A 4 1.53 -2.03 -2.50
C ILE A 4 0.96 -0.99 -1.55
N ASP A 5 1.51 -0.92 -0.33
CA ASP A 5 1.26 0.18 0.59
C ASP A 5 2.26 1.33 0.38
N THR A 6 2.12 2.37 1.20
CA THR A 6 2.96 3.56 1.15
C THR A 6 4.43 3.28 1.43
N THR A 7 4.75 2.27 2.26
CA THR A 7 6.15 1.95 2.58
C THR A 7 6.90 1.45 1.36
N ILE A 8 6.31 0.53 0.59
CA ILE A 8 6.92 0.01 -0.63
C ILE A 8 7.09 1.12 -1.68
N ALA A 9 6.08 1.97 -1.85
CA ALA A 9 6.13 3.08 -2.78
C ALA A 9 7.23 4.09 -2.41
N VAL A 10 7.32 4.46 -1.12
CA VAL A 10 8.35 5.38 -0.62
C VAL A 10 9.75 4.80 -0.77
N ASP A 11 9.95 3.52 -0.45
CA ASP A 11 11.25 2.86 -0.59
C ASP A 11 11.69 2.88 -2.06
N HIS A 12 10.80 2.54 -2.99
CA HIS A 12 11.10 2.61 -4.43
C HIS A 12 11.47 4.04 -4.89
N LEU A 13 10.68 5.04 -4.51
CA LEU A 13 10.91 6.44 -4.89
C LEU A 13 12.21 7.01 -4.30
N ARG A 14 12.67 6.46 -3.17
CA ARG A 14 13.96 6.80 -2.55
C ARG A 14 15.14 6.04 -3.14
N GLY A 15 14.89 5.14 -4.09
CA GLY A 15 15.92 4.33 -4.73
C GLY A 15 16.42 3.17 -3.88
N GLU A 16 15.62 2.66 -2.95
CA GLU A 16 15.95 1.46 -2.18
C GLU A 16 16.07 0.25 -3.12
N PRO A 17 17.25 -0.41 -3.20
CA PRO A 17 17.46 -1.50 -4.14
C PRO A 17 16.49 -2.67 -3.96
N ALA A 18 16.14 -3.01 -2.72
CA ALA A 18 15.24 -4.13 -2.44
C ALA A 18 13.83 -3.90 -3.01
N ALA A 19 13.29 -2.68 -2.87
CA ALA A 19 12.01 -2.30 -3.45
C ALA A 19 12.07 -2.27 -4.98
N ALA A 20 13.15 -1.78 -5.58
CA ALA A 20 13.33 -1.77 -7.03
C ALA A 20 13.39 -3.20 -7.61
N VAL A 21 14.10 -4.12 -6.95
CA VAL A 21 14.17 -5.54 -7.35
C VAL A 21 12.79 -6.18 -7.24
N LEU A 22 12.09 -5.99 -6.10
CA LEU A 22 10.75 -6.51 -5.90
C LEU A 22 9.79 -6.09 -7.02
N LEU A 23 9.67 -4.79 -7.30
CA LEU A 23 8.75 -4.30 -8.31
C LEU A 23 9.12 -4.78 -9.72
N ALA A 24 10.42 -4.84 -10.05
CA ALA A 24 10.87 -5.37 -11.33
C ALA A 24 10.54 -6.86 -11.49
N GLU A 25 10.72 -7.67 -10.45
CA GLU A 25 10.38 -9.10 -10.46
C GLU A 25 8.88 -9.33 -10.62
N LEU A 26 8.04 -8.56 -9.93
CA LEU A 26 6.58 -8.62 -10.09
C LEU A 26 6.18 -8.35 -11.55
N ILE A 27 6.70 -7.27 -12.14
CA ILE A 27 6.44 -6.93 -13.54
C ILE A 27 6.91 -8.04 -14.48
N ASN A 28 8.12 -8.56 -14.29
CA ASN A 28 8.68 -9.63 -15.12
C ASN A 28 7.87 -10.94 -15.03
N ASN A 29 7.25 -11.20 -13.89
CA ASN A 29 6.37 -12.34 -13.66
C ASN A 29 4.93 -12.11 -14.18
N GLY A 30 4.65 -10.94 -14.74
CA GLY A 30 3.32 -10.58 -15.25
C GLY A 30 2.31 -10.25 -14.15
N GLU A 31 2.76 -9.92 -12.95
CA GLU A 31 1.89 -9.48 -11.86
C GLU A 31 1.43 -8.04 -12.09
N GLU A 32 0.14 -7.81 -11.88
CA GLU A 32 -0.41 -6.45 -11.84
C GLU A 32 -0.13 -5.81 -10.48
N ILE A 33 0.50 -4.63 -10.50
CA ILE A 33 0.80 -3.83 -9.32
C ILE A 33 -0.27 -2.74 -9.17
N ALA A 34 -0.94 -2.75 -8.03
CA ALA A 34 -1.97 -1.78 -7.68
C ALA A 34 -1.65 -1.06 -6.36
N ALA A 35 -2.24 0.11 -6.14
CA ALA A 35 -2.21 0.83 -4.88
C ALA A 35 -3.56 1.52 -4.62
N SER A 36 -3.87 1.81 -3.35
CA SER A 36 -5.06 2.61 -3.00
C SER A 36 -4.85 4.08 -3.35
N GLU A 37 -5.90 4.82 -3.72
CA GLU A 37 -5.86 6.29 -3.83
C GLU A 37 -5.38 6.97 -2.53
N LEU A 38 -5.49 6.30 -1.38
CA LEU A 38 -4.93 6.80 -0.12
C LEU A 38 -3.40 6.79 -0.11
N VAL A 39 -2.77 5.80 -0.74
CA VAL A 39 -1.31 5.78 -0.95
C VAL A 39 -0.90 6.94 -1.86
N ARG A 40 -1.67 7.22 -2.93
CA ARG A 40 -1.43 8.39 -3.79
C ARG A 40 -1.48 9.68 -2.99
N PHE A 41 -2.51 9.82 -2.15
CA PHE A 41 -2.66 10.97 -1.27
C PHE A 41 -1.46 11.15 -0.34
N GLU A 42 -1.00 10.10 0.34
CA GLU A 42 0.14 10.17 1.25
C GLU A 42 1.43 10.56 0.51
N LEU A 43 1.66 9.99 -0.68
CA LEU A 43 2.82 10.33 -1.50
C LEU A 43 2.78 11.79 -1.97
N LEU A 44 1.64 12.26 -2.48
CA LEU A 44 1.47 13.66 -2.86
C LEU A 44 1.61 14.62 -1.68
N ALA A 45 1.14 14.24 -0.50
CA ALA A 45 1.26 15.05 0.71
C ALA A 45 2.72 15.14 1.21
N GLY A 46 3.53 14.11 0.95
CA GLY A 46 4.92 14.01 1.42
C GLY A 46 6.00 14.41 0.41
N VAL A 47 5.66 14.59 -0.88
CA VAL A 47 6.64 14.81 -1.96
C VAL A 47 7.24 16.21 -1.91
N ARG A 48 8.53 16.32 -2.26
CA ARG A 48 9.18 17.62 -2.53
C ARG A 48 9.01 18.00 -3.99
N GLU A 49 9.02 19.29 -4.30
CA GLU A 49 8.91 19.79 -5.68
C GLU A 49 9.92 19.14 -6.65
N SER A 50 11.16 18.93 -6.19
CA SER A 50 12.23 18.28 -6.96
C SER A 50 11.98 16.80 -7.27
N GLU A 51 11.09 16.15 -6.54
CA GLU A 51 10.77 14.72 -6.64
C GLU A 51 9.46 14.47 -7.42
N LEU A 52 8.70 15.53 -7.73
CA LEU A 52 7.37 15.43 -8.34
C LEU A 52 7.38 14.71 -9.69
N ALA A 53 8.37 14.96 -10.53
CA ALA A 53 8.49 14.30 -11.83
C ALA A 53 8.68 12.78 -11.71
N ALA A 54 9.47 12.33 -10.72
CA ALA A 54 9.65 10.91 -10.45
C ALA A 54 8.37 10.28 -9.88
N LEU A 55 7.66 11.02 -9.02
CA LEU A 55 6.38 10.58 -8.46
C LEU A 55 5.31 10.40 -9.55
N GLU A 56 5.18 11.35 -10.47
CA GLU A 56 4.23 11.25 -11.59
C GLU A 56 4.56 10.08 -12.53
N ALA A 57 5.85 9.83 -12.79
CA ALA A 57 6.28 8.65 -13.54
C ALA A 57 5.88 7.35 -12.82
N PHE A 58 6.06 7.28 -11.51
CA PHE A 58 5.60 6.15 -10.69
C PHE A 58 4.07 5.99 -10.76
N PHE A 59 3.30 7.08 -10.67
CA PHE A 59 1.84 7.03 -10.77
C PHE A 59 1.34 6.45 -12.09
N SER A 60 2.06 6.72 -13.19
CA SER A 60 1.73 6.17 -14.51
C SER A 60 1.94 4.66 -14.64
N ALA A 61 2.74 4.06 -13.74
CA ALA A 61 3.11 2.64 -13.78
C ALA A 61 2.28 1.76 -12.83
N VAL A 62 1.42 2.36 -12.00
CA VAL A 62 0.63 1.67 -10.97
C VAL A 62 -0.86 1.76 -11.28
N VAL A 63 -1.60 0.68 -11.04
CA VAL A 63 -3.07 0.68 -11.10
C VAL A 63 -3.64 1.25 -9.80
N TRP A 64 -4.56 2.21 -9.89
CA TRP A 64 -5.08 2.90 -8.70
C TRP A 64 -6.50 2.47 -8.35
N THR A 65 -6.67 2.02 -7.11
CA THR A 65 -7.95 1.55 -6.59
C THR A 65 -8.68 2.67 -5.85
N LEU A 66 -9.90 2.98 -6.32
CA LEU A 66 -10.77 3.99 -5.72
C LEU A 66 -11.19 3.61 -4.29
N VAL A 67 -11.32 4.61 -3.42
CA VAL A 67 -11.93 4.40 -2.09
C VAL A 67 -13.45 4.42 -2.23
N THR A 68 -14.08 3.27 -2.02
CA THR A 68 -15.53 3.07 -2.12
C THR A 68 -16.19 2.98 -0.73
N GLU A 69 -17.53 2.98 -0.69
CA GLU A 69 -18.27 2.73 0.55
C GLU A 69 -17.89 1.37 1.17
N ASP A 70 -17.72 0.33 0.37
CA ASP A 70 -17.36 -1.01 0.85
C ASP A 70 -16.01 -1.01 1.56
N ILE A 71 -15.00 -0.34 0.98
CA ILE A 71 -13.68 -0.14 1.59
C ILE A 71 -13.81 0.60 2.91
N ALA A 72 -14.58 1.71 2.94
CA ALA A 72 -14.79 2.47 4.17
C ALA A 72 -15.45 1.63 5.28
N ARG A 73 -16.48 0.83 4.93
CA ARG A 73 -17.20 -0.03 5.88
C ARG A 73 -16.36 -1.19 6.37
N ILE A 74 -15.54 -1.81 5.51
CA ILE A 74 -14.60 -2.87 5.90
C ILE A 74 -13.50 -2.28 6.78
N GLY A 75 -12.89 -1.17 6.37
CA GLY A 75 -11.86 -0.48 7.15
C GLY A 75 -12.34 -0.09 8.55
N GLY A 76 -13.56 0.44 8.65
CA GLY A 76 -14.17 0.73 9.95
C GLY A 76 -14.38 -0.52 10.83
N ARG A 77 -14.72 -1.67 10.24
CA ARG A 77 -14.82 -2.95 10.99
C ARG A 77 -13.45 -3.44 11.45
N LEU A 78 -12.42 -3.33 10.61
CA LEU A 78 -11.04 -3.67 10.97
C LEU A 78 -10.56 -2.78 12.12
N ALA A 79 -10.73 -1.46 12.00
CA ALA A 79 -10.38 -0.51 13.04
C ALA A 79 -11.07 -0.81 14.37
N ARG A 80 -12.38 -1.09 14.36
CA ARG A 80 -13.13 -1.47 15.57
C ARG A 80 -12.57 -2.74 16.23
N ARG A 81 -12.09 -3.69 15.44
CA ARG A 81 -11.55 -4.97 15.93
C ARG A 81 -10.13 -4.85 16.49
N TYR A 82 -9.26 -4.11 15.80
CA TYR A 82 -7.81 -4.15 16.07
C TYR A 82 -7.28 -2.94 16.82
N ARG A 83 -7.92 -1.75 16.73
CA ARG A 83 -7.37 -0.50 17.30
C ARG A 83 -7.12 -0.55 18.81
N SER A 84 -7.93 -1.31 19.56
CA SER A 84 -7.77 -1.45 21.01
C SER A 84 -6.61 -2.37 21.40
N SER A 85 -6.31 -3.38 20.58
CA SER A 85 -5.30 -4.41 20.85
C SER A 85 -3.95 -4.12 20.17
N HIS A 86 -3.95 -3.35 19.09
CA HIS A 86 -2.77 -3.04 18.29
C HIS A 86 -2.64 -1.52 18.16
N ARG A 87 -1.80 -0.95 19.02
CA ARG A 87 -1.51 0.49 19.06
C ARG A 87 -0.64 0.90 17.86
N GLY A 88 -0.86 2.11 17.34
CA GLY A 88 -0.01 2.70 16.30
C GLY A 88 -0.42 2.37 14.86
N ILE A 89 -1.58 1.74 14.65
CA ILE A 89 -2.18 1.57 13.33
C ILE A 89 -3.01 2.81 13.01
N ASP A 90 -2.72 3.46 11.90
CA ASP A 90 -3.42 4.67 11.47
C ASP A 90 -4.71 4.34 10.70
N ASP A 91 -5.61 5.32 10.57
CA ASP A 91 -6.89 5.13 9.88
C ASP A 91 -6.71 4.75 8.41
N VAL A 92 -5.66 5.27 7.78
CA VAL A 92 -5.29 4.95 6.40
C VAL A 92 -4.86 3.49 6.26
N ASP A 93 -4.08 2.94 7.21
CA ASP A 93 -3.66 1.53 7.19
C ASP A 93 -4.87 0.58 7.19
N TYR A 94 -5.91 0.88 7.98
CA TYR A 94 -7.15 0.09 7.94
C TYR A 94 -7.87 0.14 6.60
N LEU A 95 -7.82 1.28 5.93
CA LEU A 95 -8.44 1.46 4.61
C LEU A 95 -7.61 0.82 3.50
N ILE A 96 -6.28 0.82 3.59
CA ILE A 96 -5.39 0.07 2.69
C ILE A 96 -5.63 -1.43 2.86
N ALA A 97 -5.69 -1.92 4.09
CA ALA A 97 -6.04 -3.32 4.37
C ALA A 97 -7.41 -3.69 3.81
N ALA A 98 -8.41 -2.83 3.99
CA ALA A 98 -9.74 -3.01 3.42
C ALA A 98 -9.72 -3.01 1.88
N THR A 99 -8.89 -2.16 1.27
CA THR A 99 -8.70 -2.12 -0.19
C THR A 99 -8.21 -3.47 -0.69
N ALA A 100 -7.14 -4.02 -0.08
CA ALA A 100 -6.59 -5.32 -0.45
C ALA A 100 -7.63 -6.45 -0.35
N ILE A 101 -8.44 -6.44 0.71
CA ILE A 101 -9.52 -7.42 0.91
C ILE A 101 -10.62 -7.29 -0.16
N VAL A 102 -11.01 -6.07 -0.53
CA VAL A 102 -12.10 -5.83 -1.50
C VAL A 102 -11.68 -6.21 -2.92
N VAL A 103 -10.44 -5.94 -3.29
CA VAL A 103 -9.93 -6.26 -4.64
C VAL A 103 -9.26 -7.63 -4.74
N ASP A 104 -9.31 -8.43 -3.68
CA ASP A 104 -8.68 -9.76 -3.61
C ASP A 104 -7.20 -9.74 -4.01
N ALA A 105 -6.44 -8.80 -3.43
CA ALA A 105 -5.03 -8.58 -3.73
C ALA A 105 -4.13 -8.95 -2.55
N ASP A 106 -2.94 -9.46 -2.86
CA ASP A 106 -1.91 -9.69 -1.85
C ASP A 106 -1.27 -8.36 -1.46
N LEU A 107 -1.40 -7.97 -0.18
CA LEU A 107 -0.79 -6.75 0.34
C LEU A 107 0.73 -6.90 0.47
N LEU A 108 1.47 -5.92 -0.02
CA LEU A 108 2.92 -5.78 0.15
C LEU A 108 3.22 -4.57 1.02
N THR A 109 3.96 -4.78 2.12
CA THR A 109 4.31 -3.74 3.10
C THR A 109 5.57 -4.14 3.86
N THR A 110 6.41 -3.16 4.23
CA THR A 110 7.50 -3.38 5.20
C THR A 110 7.03 -3.18 6.65
N ASN A 111 5.85 -2.61 6.87
CA ASN A 111 5.26 -2.35 8.18
C ASN A 111 4.22 -3.42 8.58
N VAL A 112 4.58 -4.70 8.49
CA VAL A 112 3.69 -5.85 8.78
C VAL A 112 2.91 -5.73 10.10
N ARG A 113 3.53 -5.17 11.15
CA ARG A 113 2.87 -4.94 12.45
C ARG A 113 1.61 -4.05 12.38
N HIS A 114 1.45 -3.22 11.36
CA HIS A 114 0.26 -2.38 11.15
C HIS A 114 -0.90 -3.16 10.54
N PHE A 115 -0.65 -4.39 10.10
CA PHE A 115 -1.58 -5.19 9.32
C PHE A 115 -1.94 -6.53 9.99
N PRO A 116 -2.35 -6.55 11.28
CA PRO A 116 -2.63 -7.79 12.04
C PRO A 116 -3.86 -8.57 11.54
N MET A 117 -4.60 -8.03 10.57
CA MET A 117 -5.72 -8.70 9.90
C MET A 117 -5.26 -9.72 8.84
N PHE A 118 -3.97 -9.73 8.48
CA PHE A 118 -3.38 -10.71 7.59
C PHE A 118 -2.38 -11.58 8.38
N PRO A 119 -2.78 -12.80 8.82
CA PRO A 119 -1.99 -13.59 9.77
C PRO A 119 -0.66 -14.09 9.18
N ASP A 120 -0.62 -14.34 7.87
CA ASP A 120 0.56 -14.88 7.18
C ASP A 120 1.36 -13.81 6.43
N LEU A 121 1.07 -12.53 6.69
CA LEU A 121 1.76 -11.42 6.04
C LEU A 121 3.21 -11.35 6.49
N GLN A 122 4.13 -11.28 5.52
CA GLN A 122 5.57 -11.14 5.73
C GLN A 122 6.08 -9.93 4.95
N PRO A 123 7.16 -9.27 5.41
CA PRO A 123 7.77 -8.22 4.62
C PRO A 123 8.31 -8.82 3.32
N PRO A 124 8.16 -8.13 2.17
CA PRO A 124 8.59 -8.68 0.89
C PRO A 124 10.12 -8.65 0.70
N TYR A 125 10.84 -7.95 1.58
CA TYR A 125 12.29 -7.88 1.68
C TYR A 125 12.75 -7.50 3.09
#